data_AF-A0AAU3KM18-F1
#
_entry.id   AF-A0AAU3KM18-F1
#
_cell.length_a   1.000
_cell.length_b   1.000
_cell.length_c   1.000
_cell.angle_alpha   90.00
_cell.angle_beta   90.00
_cell.angle_gamma   90.00
#
_symmetry.space_group_name_H-M   'P 1'
#
loop_
_entity.id
_entity.type
_entity.pdbx_description
1 polymer ?
#
loop_
_entity_poly.entity_id
_entity_poly.type
_entity_poly.pdbx_seq_one_letter_code
_entity_poly.pdbx_strand_id
1 'polypeptide(L)'
;MLKPTALRAIPILGWLYLTAGLIAALTDRAPANRLLRAAWWIDVFLSTVVHAAQIPAALRAAAGTGRSPVETAVLTQVFGATWWKTREAA
;
A
#
# COMPACT_ATOMS: atom_id res chain seq x y z
N MET A 1 -4.37 5.22 21.09
CA MET A 1 -4.06 5.54 19.68
C MET A 1 -2.79 4.80 19.27
N LEU A 2 -2.80 4.10 18.14
CA LEU A 2 -1.56 3.54 17.56
C LEU A 2 -0.70 4.70 17.04
N LYS A 3 0.63 4.63 17.21
CA LYS A 3 1.54 5.61 16.63
C LYS A 3 1.42 5.58 15.09
N PRO A 4 1.51 6.72 14.38
CA PRO A 4 1.48 6.76 12.91
C PRO A 4 2.39 5.72 12.24
N THR A 5 3.55 5.47 12.84
CA THR A 5 4.53 4.46 12.40
C THR A 5 3.98 3.03 12.44
N ALA A 6 3.15 2.69 13.42
CA ALA A 6 2.55 1.37 13.53
C ALA A 6 1.50 1.12 12.42
N LEU A 7 0.76 2.15 12.00
CA LEU A 7 -0.20 2.03 10.89
C LEU A 7 0.49 1.77 9.55
N ARG A 8 1.73 2.26 9.38
CA ARG A 8 2.52 2.02 8.17
C ARG A 8 3.02 0.58 8.04
N ALA A 9 2.94 -0.24 9.09
CA ALA A 9 3.26 -1.66 9.00
C ALA A 9 2.23 -2.43 8.15
N ILE A 10 0.96 -2.00 8.14
CA ILE A 10 -0.12 -2.65 7.41
C ILE A 10 0.18 -2.76 5.90
N PRO A 11 0.44 -1.67 5.16
CA PRO A 11 0.73 -1.76 3.73
C PRO A 11 2.04 -2.51 3.44
N ILE A 12 3.04 -2.44 4.33
CA ILE A 12 4.28 -3.22 4.19
C ILE A 12 3.99 -4.73 4.31
N LEU A 13 3.17 -5.14 5.27
CA LEU A 13 2.74 -6.53 5.39
C LEU A 13 1.92 -6.97 4.18
N GLY A 14 1.10 -6.09 3.61
CA GLY A 14 0.41 -6.33 2.34
C GLY A 14 1.39 -6.64 1.20
N TRP A 15 2.38 -5.75 0.96
CA TRP A 15 3.41 -6.01 -0.06
C TRP A 15 4.17 -7.33 0.18
N LEU A 16 4.54 -7.64 1.42
CA LEU A 16 5.20 -8.91 1.76
C LEU A 16 4.30 -10.11 1.48
N TYR A 17 3.00 -10.03 1.82
CA TYR A 17 2.02 -11.06 1.52
C TYR A 17 1.85 -11.26 0.01
N LEU A 18 1.83 -10.17 -0.76
CA LEU A 18 1.77 -10.22 -2.22
C LEU A 18 3.00 -10.90 -2.82
N THR A 19 4.20 -10.51 -2.38
CA THR A 19 5.46 -11.14 -2.81
C THR A 19 5.49 -12.63 -2.46
N ALA A 20 5.08 -13.00 -1.25
CA ALA A 20 5.02 -14.40 -0.83
C ALA A 20 4.03 -15.22 -1.69
N GLY A 21 2.84 -14.67 -1.96
CA GLY A 21 1.87 -15.32 -2.83
C GLY A 21 2.33 -15.44 -4.28
N LEU A 22 3.06 -14.45 -4.80
CA LEU A 22 3.68 -14.52 -6.13
C LEU A 22 4.74 -15.63 -6.18
N ILE A 23 5.63 -15.71 -5.18
CA ILE A 23 6.63 -16.78 -5.08
C ILE A 23 5.95 -18.15 -5.00
N ALA A 24 4.88 -18.28 -4.21
CA ALA A 24 4.11 -19.51 -4.10
C ALA A 24 3.52 -19.90 -5.47
N ALA A 25 2.96 -18.96 -6.23
CA ALA A 25 2.45 -19.23 -7.58
C ALA A 25 3.55 -19.66 -8.56
N LEU A 26 4.71 -18.98 -8.55
CA LEU A 26 5.85 -19.29 -9.42
C LEU A 26 6.53 -20.62 -9.09
N THR A 27 6.34 -21.12 -7.86
CA THR A 27 6.90 -22.40 -7.40
C THR A 27 5.88 -23.54 -7.38
N ASP A 28 4.71 -23.34 -7.98
CA ASP A 28 3.57 -24.29 -8.00
C ASP A 28 3.11 -24.72 -6.59
N ARG A 29 3.24 -23.82 -5.62
CA ARG A 29 2.82 -23.97 -4.21
C ARG A 29 1.66 -23.06 -3.83
N ALA A 30 1.00 -22.45 -4.81
CA ALA A 30 -0.15 -21.61 -4.55
C ALA A 30 -1.31 -22.43 -3.95
N PRO A 31 -2.04 -21.90 -2.96
CA PRO A 31 -3.13 -22.63 -2.34
C PRO A 31 -4.29 -22.85 -3.34
N ALA A 32 -4.83 -24.08 -3.36
CA ALA A 32 -6.02 -24.41 -4.15
C ALA A 32 -7.32 -23.74 -3.59
N ASN A 33 -7.28 -23.27 -2.34
CA ASN A 33 -8.42 -22.62 -1.69
C ASN A 33 -8.79 -21.30 -2.40
N ARG A 34 -10.01 -21.24 -2.95
CA ARG A 34 -10.51 -20.08 -3.70
C ARG A 34 -10.58 -18.79 -2.88
N LEU A 35 -10.86 -18.87 -1.58
CA LEU A 35 -10.93 -17.71 -0.69
C LEU A 35 -9.55 -17.09 -0.47
N LEU A 36 -8.51 -17.92 -0.27
CA LEU A 36 -7.14 -17.41 -0.15
C LEU A 36 -6.67 -16.74 -1.45
N ARG A 37 -7.01 -17.32 -2.61
CA ARG A 37 -6.73 -16.70 -3.92
C ARG A 37 -7.48 -15.38 -4.10
N ALA A 38 -8.75 -15.33 -3.70
CA ALA A 38 -9.53 -14.10 -3.75
C ALA A 38 -8.95 -13.02 -2.84
N ALA A 39 -8.58 -13.36 -1.59
CA ALA A 39 -7.94 -12.44 -0.67
C ALA A 39 -6.62 -11.88 -1.22
N TRP A 40 -5.80 -12.74 -1.85
CA TRP A 40 -4.57 -12.30 -2.53
C TRP A 40 -4.86 -11.30 -3.66
N TRP A 41 -5.82 -11.60 -4.54
CA TRP A 41 -6.19 -10.69 -5.64
C TRP A 41 -6.79 -9.36 -5.15
N ILE A 42 -7.61 -9.40 -4.09
CA ILE A 42 -8.11 -8.19 -3.43
C ILE A 42 -6.93 -7.35 -2.96
N ASP A 43 -5.95 -7.95 -2.28
CA ASP A 43 -4.81 -7.21 -1.77
C ASP A 43 -3.90 -6.67 -2.89
N VAL A 44 -3.76 -7.39 -4.02
CA VAL A 44 -3.08 -6.89 -5.22
C VAL A 44 -3.77 -5.62 -5.71
N PHE A 45 -5.08 -5.66 -5.86
CA PHE A 45 -5.87 -4.52 -6.32
C PHE A 45 -5.76 -3.33 -5.36
N LEU A 46 -5.86 -3.57 -4.05
CA LEU A 46 -5.73 -2.52 -3.04
C LEU A 46 -4.32 -1.90 -3.04
N SER A 47 -3.28 -2.71 -3.09
CA SER A 47 -1.89 -2.25 -3.00
C SER A 47 -1.36 -1.60 -4.28
N THR A 48 -1.89 -1.97 -5.45
CA THR A 48 -1.46 -1.41 -6.73
C THR A 48 -2.40 -0.28 -7.17
N VAL A 49 -3.64 -0.62 -7.53
CA VAL A 49 -4.61 0.30 -8.13
C VAL A 49 -5.09 1.34 -7.13
N VAL A 50 -5.52 0.92 -5.93
CA VAL A 50 -6.08 1.87 -4.96
C VAL A 50 -5.01 2.81 -4.42
N HIS A 51 -3.81 2.32 -4.13
CA HIS A 51 -2.67 3.19 -3.77
C HIS A 51 -2.32 4.18 -4.89
N ALA A 52 -2.26 3.72 -6.16
CA ALA A 52 -1.99 4.60 -7.29
C ALA A 52 -3.08 5.69 -7.44
N ALA A 53 -4.35 5.31 -7.30
CA ALA A 53 -5.48 6.22 -7.36
C ALA A 53 -5.47 7.29 -6.25
N GLN A 54 -4.74 7.07 -5.16
CA GLN A 54 -4.56 8.05 -4.08
C GLN A 54 -3.51 9.11 -4.39
N ILE A 55 -2.60 8.87 -5.35
CA ILE A 55 -1.49 9.79 -5.68
C ILE A 55 -1.98 11.21 -5.99
N PRO A 56 -3.03 11.43 -6.82
CA PRO A 56 -3.51 12.80 -7.08
C PRO A 56 -3.98 13.53 -5.82
N ALA A 57 -4.62 12.82 -4.89
CA ALA A 57 -5.05 13.42 -3.62
C ALA A 57 -3.87 13.75 -2.71
N ALA A 58 -2.88 12.85 -2.63
CA ALA A 58 -1.66 13.08 -1.84
C ALA A 58 -0.84 14.25 -2.40
N LEU A 59 -0.74 14.39 -3.72
CA LEU A 59 -0.06 15.51 -4.37
C LEU A 59 -0.75 16.85 -4.06
N ARG A 60 -2.08 16.89 -4.11
CA ARG A 60 -2.84 18.08 -3.70
C ARG A 60 -2.61 18.43 -2.23
N ALA A 61 -2.57 17.44 -1.34
CA ALA A 61 -2.31 17.65 0.08
C ALA A 61 -0.85 18.11 0.36
N ALA A 62 0.11 17.75 -0.50
CA ALA A 62 1.49 18.17 -0.39
C ALA A 62 1.80 19.51 -1.10
N ALA A 63 0.86 20.07 -1.87
CA ALA A 63 1.05 21.32 -2.59
C ALA A 63 1.36 22.47 -1.60
N GLY A 64 2.35 23.30 -1.95
CA GLY A 64 2.78 24.43 -1.10
C GLY A 64 3.63 24.04 0.12
N THR A 65 3.86 22.75 0.38
CA THR A 65 4.68 22.28 1.53
C THR A 65 6.18 22.16 1.22
N GLY A 66 6.60 22.44 -0.02
CA GLY A 66 7.98 22.27 -0.47
C GLY A 66 8.44 20.83 -0.69
N ARG A 67 7.54 19.84 -0.53
CA ARG A 67 7.86 18.42 -0.73
C ARG A 67 7.97 18.04 -2.19
N SER A 68 8.84 17.05 -2.46
CA SER A 68 8.98 16.47 -3.79
C SER A 68 7.69 15.76 -4.23
N PRO A 69 7.14 16.08 -5.41
CA PRO A 69 6.01 15.35 -5.99
C PRO A 69 6.32 13.87 -6.20
N VAL A 70 7.55 13.55 -6.63
CA VAL A 70 8.00 12.18 -6.87
C VAL A 70 8.03 11.39 -5.56
N GLU A 71 8.64 11.95 -4.53
CA GLU A 71 8.68 11.32 -3.20
C GLU A 71 7.25 11.10 -2.66
N THR A 72 6.37 12.09 -2.81
CA THR A 72 4.97 11.98 -2.38
C THR A 72 4.24 10.85 -3.11
N ALA A 73 4.44 10.73 -4.42
CA ALA A 73 3.84 9.66 -5.21
C ALA A 73 4.38 8.28 -4.80
N VAL A 74 5.70 8.13 -4.67
CA VAL A 74 6.35 6.87 -4.26
C VAL A 74 5.87 6.44 -2.88
N LEU A 75 5.89 7.34 -1.90
CA LEU A 75 5.48 7.00 -0.53
C LEU A 75 3.98 6.73 -0.43
N THR A 76 3.16 7.38 -1.26
CA THR A 76 1.73 7.03 -1.39
C THR A 76 1.55 5.66 -2.04
N GLN A 77 2.36 5.29 -3.04
CA GLN A 77 2.29 3.95 -3.63
C GLN A 77 2.68 2.86 -2.64
N VAL A 78 3.71 3.11 -1.82
CA VAL A 78 4.21 2.13 -0.83
C VAL A 78 3.25 2.02 0.34
N PHE A 79 2.85 3.14 0.95
CA PHE A 79 2.11 3.15 2.22
C PHE A 79 0.61 3.47 2.07
N GLY A 80 0.13 3.75 0.88
CA GLY A 80 -1.24 4.18 0.63
C GLY A 80 -1.63 5.43 1.42
N ALA A 81 -2.88 5.46 1.87
CA ALA A 81 -3.43 6.55 2.67
C ALA A 81 -2.74 6.73 4.02
N THR A 82 -2.05 5.69 4.53
CA THR A 82 -1.32 5.79 5.81
C THR A 82 -0.12 6.71 5.73
N TRP A 83 0.37 7.05 4.52
CA TRP A 83 1.42 8.06 4.33
C TRP A 83 0.92 9.47 4.63
N TRP A 84 -0.12 9.93 3.91
CA TRP A 84 -0.49 11.34 3.91
C TRP A 84 -1.53 11.69 4.98
N LYS A 85 -2.48 10.79 5.31
CA LYS A 85 -3.50 11.07 6.34
C LYS A 85 -2.96 11.02 7.76
N THR A 86 -1.95 10.18 8.03
CA THR A 86 -1.37 10.12 9.40
C THR A 86 -0.44 11.29 9.70
N ARG A 87 -0.12 12.12 8.70
CA ARG A 87 0.68 13.34 8.87
C ARG A 87 -0.16 14.59 9.19
N GLU A 88 -1.47 14.55 8.99
CA GLU A 88 -2.38 15.61 9.48
C GLU A 88 -2.56 15.54 11.01
N ALA A 89 -2.29 14.37 11.61
CA ALA A 89 -2.44 14.12 13.03
C ALA A 89 -1.15 14.29 13.85
N ALA A 90 -0.05 14.73 13.23
CA ALA A 90 1.29 14.87 13.84
C ALA A 90 1.85 16.26 13.57
#